data_AF-K1TF81-F1
#
_entry.id   AF-K1TF81-F1
#
_cell.length_a   1.000
_cell.length_b   1.000
_cell.length_c   1.000
_cell.angle_alpha   90.00
_cell.angle_beta   90.00
_cell.angle_gamma   90.00
#
_symmetry.space_group_name_H-M   'P 1'
#
loop_
_entity.id
_entity.type
_entity.pdbx_description
1 polymer ?
#
loop_
_entity_poly.entity_id
_entity_poly.type
_entity_poly.pdbx_seq_one_letter_code
_entity_poly.pdbx_strand_id
1 'polypeptide(L)'
;MMPGTATSGEMQQAMNMGCEVVKFFPAEANGGVDKLKNIGAALKTCKWMCTGGVNAKNVNNYLGYNQIIAVGGTWMCKSDKIEGRRMG
;
A
#
# COMPACT_ATOMS: atom_id res chain seq x y z
N MET A 1 -7.70 -2.17 -13.27
CA MET A 1 -7.65 -3.16 -12.17
C MET A 1 -6.25 -3.09 -11.55
N MET A 2 -6.09 -3.17 -10.22
CA MET A 2 -4.78 -3.09 -9.56
C MET A 2 -4.46 -4.45 -8.89
N PRO A 3 -3.51 -5.23 -9.42
CA PRO A 3 -3.24 -6.58 -8.91
C PRO A 3 -2.60 -6.53 -7.52
N GLY A 4 -3.01 -7.45 -6.64
CA GLY A 4 -2.37 -7.66 -5.34
C GLY A 4 -1.04 -8.39 -5.51
N THR A 5 0.01 -7.88 -4.85
CA THR A 5 1.39 -8.39 -4.91
C THR A 5 2.01 -8.34 -3.51
N ALA A 6 2.99 -9.22 -3.26
CA ALA A 6 3.74 -9.30 -2.01
C ALA A 6 5.25 -9.37 -2.20
N THR A 7 5.72 -9.77 -3.39
CA THR A 7 7.13 -9.99 -3.73
C THR A 7 7.57 -9.16 -4.93
N SER A 8 8.88 -8.92 -5.07
CA SER A 8 9.44 -8.21 -6.22
C SER A 8 9.18 -8.92 -7.56
N GLY A 9 9.15 -10.26 -7.57
CA GLY A 9 8.85 -11.05 -8.76
C GLY A 9 7.43 -10.83 -9.28
N GLU A 10 6.44 -10.85 -8.39
CA GLU A 10 5.04 -10.55 -8.74
C GLU A 10 4.88 -9.10 -9.22
N MET A 11 5.56 -8.16 -8.57
CA MET A 11 5.54 -6.75 -8.98
C MET A 11 6.15 -6.58 -10.38
N GLN A 12 7.27 -7.21 -10.66
CA GLN A 12 7.92 -7.19 -11.98
C GLN A 12 7.03 -7.82 -13.06
N GLN A 13 6.38 -8.95 -12.75
CA GLN A 13 5.44 -9.59 -13.68
C GLN A 13 4.27 -8.65 -14.02
N ALA A 14 3.67 -8.02 -13.01
CA ALA A 14 2.59 -7.06 -13.22
C ALA A 14 3.04 -5.85 -14.06
N MET A 15 4.24 -5.32 -13.81
CA MET A 15 4.83 -4.25 -14.62
C MET A 15 5.05 -4.69 -16.08
N ASN A 16 5.53 -5.91 -16.31
CA ASN A 16 5.70 -6.46 -17.67
C ASN A 16 4.36 -6.62 -18.40
N MET A 17 3.27 -6.78 -17.67
CA MET A 17 1.89 -6.81 -18.21
C MET A 17 1.29 -5.40 -18.38
N GLY A 18 2.08 -4.33 -18.19
CA GLY A 18 1.65 -2.94 -18.36
C GLY A 18 0.97 -2.32 -17.13
N CYS A 19 1.07 -2.93 -15.94
CA CYS A 19 0.54 -2.31 -14.73
C CYS A 19 1.49 -1.21 -14.24
N GLU A 20 1.04 0.04 -14.28
CA GLU A 20 1.79 1.19 -13.74
C GLU A 20 1.76 1.24 -12.21
N VAL A 21 0.66 0.74 -11.61
CA VAL A 21 0.44 0.72 -10.17
C VAL A 21 0.01 -0.67 -9.74
N VAL A 22 0.58 -1.18 -8.66
CA VAL A 22 0.22 -2.47 -8.05
C VAL A 22 -0.16 -2.31 -6.59
N LYS A 23 -0.99 -3.23 -6.08
CA LYS A 23 -1.40 -3.25 -4.68
C LYS A 23 -0.39 -4.08 -3.89
N PHE A 24 0.14 -3.53 -2.81
CA PHE A 24 0.96 -4.29 -1.85
C PHE A 24 0.09 -4.74 -0.66
N PHE A 25 -0.05 -6.05 -0.48
CA PHE A 25 -0.97 -6.62 0.52
C PHE A 25 -0.53 -8.02 0.99
N PRO A 26 -0.69 -8.36 2.29
CA PRO A 26 -0.94 -7.45 3.42
C PRO A 26 0.35 -6.69 3.82
N ALA A 27 0.29 -5.36 3.81
CA ALA A 27 1.48 -4.51 3.80
C ALA A 27 2.40 -4.69 5.03
N GLU A 28 1.88 -4.52 6.25
CA GLU A 28 2.71 -4.64 7.47
C GLU A 28 3.21 -6.06 7.69
N ALA A 29 2.36 -7.07 7.48
CA ALA A 29 2.73 -8.48 7.63
C ALA A 29 3.80 -8.92 6.61
N ASN A 30 3.89 -8.23 5.46
CA ASN A 30 4.90 -8.47 4.45
C ASN A 30 6.19 -7.67 4.66
N GLY A 31 6.37 -6.92 5.75
CA GLY A 31 7.58 -6.15 6.03
C GLY A 31 7.46 -4.64 5.80
N GLY A 32 6.23 -4.14 5.57
CA GLY A 32 5.90 -2.72 5.62
C GLY A 32 6.61 -1.86 4.57
N VAL A 33 6.74 -0.57 4.89
CA VAL A 33 7.36 0.42 4.00
C VAL A 33 8.84 0.15 3.74
N ASP A 34 9.57 -0.43 4.70
CA ASP A 34 11.01 -0.63 4.55
C ASP A 34 11.33 -1.71 3.52
N LYS A 35 10.51 -2.76 3.42
CA LYS A 35 10.59 -3.70 2.30
C LYS A 35 10.35 -2.99 0.96
N LEU A 36 9.37 -2.10 0.88
CA LEU A 36 9.07 -1.37 -0.36
C LEU A 36 10.20 -0.42 -0.75
N LYS A 37 10.87 0.23 0.20
CA LYS A 37 12.08 1.03 -0.10
C LYS A 37 13.20 0.18 -0.69
N ASN A 38 13.42 -1.01 -0.14
CA ASN A 38 14.43 -1.95 -0.66
C ASN A 38 14.07 -2.44 -2.07
N ILE A 39 12.79 -2.77 -2.31
CA ILE A 39 12.33 -3.19 -3.64
C ILE A 39 12.39 -2.03 -4.64
N GLY A 40 11.98 -0.83 -4.25
CA GLY A 40 11.95 0.35 -5.12
C GLY A 40 13.31 0.84 -5.56
N ALA A 41 14.38 0.51 -4.82
CA ALA A 41 15.74 0.70 -5.30
C ALA A 41 16.02 -0.06 -6.62
N ALA A 42 15.43 -1.25 -6.79
CA ALA A 42 15.51 -2.05 -8.02
C ALA A 42 14.37 -1.70 -8.99
N LEU A 43 13.13 -1.59 -8.51
CA LEU A 43 11.92 -1.33 -9.29
C LEU A 43 11.57 0.17 -9.27
N LYS A 44 12.45 1.01 -9.84
CA LYS A 44 12.40 2.48 -9.72
C LYS A 44 11.11 3.12 -10.25
N THR A 45 10.46 2.49 -11.23
CA THR A 45 9.21 2.99 -11.85
C THR A 45 7.95 2.39 -11.23
N CYS A 46 8.08 1.38 -10.37
CA CYS A 46 6.92 0.76 -9.74
C CYS A 46 6.23 1.74 -8.78
N LYS A 47 4.90 1.78 -8.83
CA LYS A 47 4.07 2.54 -7.89
C LYS A 47 3.18 1.60 -7.10
N TRP A 48 2.98 1.92 -5.82
CA TRP A 48 2.22 1.07 -4.90
C TRP A 48 1.01 1.77 -4.30
N MET A 49 -0.07 1.00 -4.15
CA MET A 49 -1.11 1.26 -3.16
C MET A 49 -1.00 0.22 -2.04
N CYS A 50 -0.82 0.66 -0.81
CA CYS A 50 -0.54 -0.26 0.32
C CYS A 50 -1.79 -0.50 1.17
N THR A 51 -2.08 -1.76 1.51
CA THR A 51 -3.19 -2.11 2.42
C THR A 51 -2.83 -3.26 3.35
N GLY A 52 -3.45 -3.32 4.53
CA GLY A 52 -3.23 -4.36 5.53
C GLY A 52 -2.23 -3.91 6.60
N GLY A 53 -2.74 -3.62 7.80
CA GLY A 53 -1.96 -3.14 8.94
C GLY A 53 -1.66 -1.64 8.95
N VAL A 54 -1.95 -0.91 7.87
CA VAL A 54 -1.86 0.57 7.86
C VAL A 54 -2.89 1.16 8.84
N ASN A 55 -2.47 2.16 9.60
CA ASN A 55 -3.24 2.84 10.64
C ASN A 55 -2.71 4.27 10.88
N ALA A 56 -3.37 5.05 11.75
CA ALA A 56 -3.01 6.44 12.03
C ALA A 56 -1.56 6.64 12.52
N LYS A 57 -0.92 5.63 13.12
CA LYS A 57 0.45 5.72 13.63
C LYS A 57 1.52 5.54 12.55
N ASN A 58 1.24 4.77 11.50
CA ASN A 58 2.23 4.43 10.46
C ASN A 58 1.88 5.01 9.08
N VAL A 59 0.70 5.59 8.88
CA VAL A 59 0.24 6.14 7.59
C VAL A 59 1.26 7.09 6.94
N ASN A 60 1.88 7.97 7.74
CA ASN A 60 2.87 8.93 7.26
C ASN A 60 4.18 8.28 6.83
N ASN A 61 4.52 7.11 7.40
CA ASN A 61 5.72 6.37 6.97
C ASN A 61 5.56 5.88 5.53
N TYR A 62 4.36 5.44 5.16
CA TYR A 62 4.02 5.04 3.81
C TYR A 62 3.92 6.24 2.87
N LEU A 63 3.10 7.24 3.22
CA LEU A 63 2.86 8.41 2.36
C LEU A 63 4.10 9.31 2.19
N GLY A 64 5.09 9.19 3.07
CA GLY A 64 6.38 9.87 2.94
C GLY A 64 7.29 9.29 1.86
N TYR A 65 6.98 8.13 1.28
CA TYR A 65 7.79 7.52 0.22
C TYR A 65 7.13 7.71 -1.16
N ASN A 66 7.82 8.40 -2.06
CA ASN A 66 7.31 8.89 -3.35
C ASN A 66 6.82 7.82 -4.36
N GLN A 67 7.15 6.55 -4.15
CA GLN A 67 6.62 5.44 -4.95
C GLN A 67 5.31 4.88 -4.40
N ILE A 68 4.88 5.29 -3.20
CA ILE A 68 3.57 4.96 -2.65
C ILE A 68 2.61 6.09 -2.97
N ILE A 69 1.58 5.79 -3.77
CA ILE A 69 0.61 6.79 -4.25
C ILE A 69 -0.64 6.88 -3.37
N ALA A 70 -0.92 5.82 -2.61
CA ALA A 70 -2.09 5.72 -1.77
C ALA A 70 -1.91 4.63 -0.71
N VAL A 71 -2.69 4.76 0.35
CA VAL A 71 -2.83 3.73 1.38
C VAL A 71 -4.31 3.48 1.64
N GLY A 72 -4.65 2.25 1.97
CA GLY A 72 -6.00 1.87 2.34
C GLY A 72 -6.03 1.12 3.66
N GLY A 73 -7.07 1.36 4.44
CA GLY A 73 -7.37 0.58 5.62
C GLY A 73 -8.61 1.09 6.36
N THR A 74 -9.06 0.29 7.30
CA THR A 74 -10.35 0.46 7.97
C THR A 74 -10.30 1.45 9.13
N TRP A 75 -9.11 1.90 9.54
CA TRP A 75 -8.95 2.76 10.74
C TRP A 75 -9.63 4.13 10.61
N MET A 76 -9.79 4.62 9.38
CA MET A 76 -10.44 5.91 9.09
C MET A 76 -11.96 5.81 9.18
N CYS A 77 -12.51 4.63 8.85
CA CYS A 77 -13.93 4.35 8.80
C CYS A 77 -14.29 3.26 9.81
N LYS A 78 -14.06 3.54 11.10
CA LYS A 78 -14.45 2.60 12.15
C LYS A 78 -15.99 2.48 12.20
N SER A 79 -16.49 1.24 12.26
CA SER A 79 -17.92 0.93 12.16
C SER A 79 -18.77 1.66 13.21
N ASP A 80 -18.23 1.84 14.41
CA ASP A 80 -18.85 2.58 15.52
C ASP A 80 -19.17 4.05 15.18
N LYS A 81 -18.35 4.69 14.34
CA LYS A 81 -18.58 6.07 13.86
C LYS A 81 -19.55 6.16 12.70
N ILE A 82 -19.66 5.10 11.90
CA ILE A 82 -20.60 5.02 10.77
C ILE A 82 -22.03 4.84 11.29
N GLU A 83 -22.22 3.96 12.27
CA GLU A 83 -23.53 3.75 12.92
C GLU A 83 -24.03 5.02 13.65
N GLY A 84 -23.12 5.79 14.24
CA GLY A 84 -23.43 7.07 14.90
C GLY A 84 -23.67 8.27 13.96
N ARG A 85 -23.62 8.09 12.62
CA ARG A 85 -23.71 9.18 11.60
C ARG A 85 -22.79 10.38 11.87
N ARG A 86 -21.64 10.17 12.51
CA ARG A 86 -20.74 11.26 12.91
C ARG A 86 -19.53 11.28 11.99
N MET A 87 -19.71 11.83 10.79
CA MET A 87 -18.59 12.20 9.92
C MET A 87 -18.00 13.50 10.46
N GLY A 88 -16.83 13.40 11.09
CA GLY A 88 -16.05 14.54 11.58
C GLY A 88 -14.97 14.93 10.59
#